data_AF-X6GVK0-F1
#
_entry.id   AF-X6GVK0-F1
#
_cell.length_a   1.000
_cell.length_b   1.000
_cell.length_c   1.000
_cell.angle_alpha   90.00
_cell.angle_beta   90.00
_cell.angle_gamma   90.00
#
_symmetry.space_group_name_H-M   'P 1'
#
loop_
_entity.id
_entity.type
_entity.pdbx_description
1 polymer ?
#
loop_
_entity_poly.entity_id
_entity_poly.type
_entity_poly.pdbx_seq_one_letter_code
_entity_poly.pdbx_strand_id
1 'polypeptide(L)'
;MDVWLEGLDHWIGNSPGYFAGRPVVLDLNTLKPDVAAIESLVGVLGHRGIRIYAIELDGHTALEPNLPPVLVGAKEATTDGLLPREARAEGFDKAEGRAPEAGPDKDKVGKVDASKAGVSEPQVEASGTLMIKAPIRSGQAIVHPHGDVIVLGSVASGSEIIAAGSIHVYGTLRGRASAGALGNKSARIFCRKNEAELLAVDGWYVTAEEMEGVSRGKPVQAFLDGDALRVSTLS
;
A
#
# COMPACT_ATOMS: atom_id res chain seq x y z
N MET A 1 31.91 3.96 3.15
CA MET A 1 30.64 3.64 3.81
C MET A 1 30.60 4.29 5.19
N ASP A 2 31.64 4.12 6.00
CA ASP A 2 31.71 4.66 7.37
C ASP A 2 31.59 6.20 7.44
N VAL A 3 32.30 6.94 6.58
CA VAL A 3 32.21 8.41 6.51
C VAL A 3 30.79 8.91 6.18
N TRP A 4 30.04 8.15 5.38
CA TRP A 4 28.66 8.49 5.07
C TRP A 4 27.72 8.22 6.26
N LEU A 5 27.95 7.13 7.00
CA LEU A 5 27.20 6.81 8.23
C LEU A 5 27.43 7.86 9.33
N GLU A 6 28.66 8.35 9.50
CA GLU A 6 28.95 9.45 10.43
C GLU A 6 28.21 10.74 10.06
N GLY A 7 28.15 11.06 8.75
CA GLY A 7 27.35 12.20 8.26
C GLY A 7 25.85 12.02 8.52
N LEU A 8 25.33 10.81 8.32
CA LEU A 8 23.95 10.45 8.62
C LEU A 8 23.65 10.57 10.12
N ASP A 9 24.56 10.11 10.99
CA ASP A 9 24.43 10.18 12.44
C ASP A 9 24.38 11.64 12.93
N HIS A 10 25.24 12.50 12.37
CA HIS A 10 25.22 13.93 12.66
C HIS A 10 23.89 14.58 12.22
N TRP A 11 23.35 14.17 11.08
CA TRP A 11 22.07 14.65 10.57
C TRP A 11 20.88 14.21 11.43
N ILE A 12 20.85 12.95 11.86
CA ILE A 12 19.84 12.41 12.78
C ILE A 12 19.88 13.14 14.13
N GLY A 13 21.09 13.41 14.64
CA GLY A 13 21.27 14.18 15.87
C GLY A 13 20.67 15.58 15.81
N ASN A 14 20.74 16.23 14.63
CA ASN A 14 20.18 17.55 14.38
C ASN A 14 18.68 17.52 14.05
N SER A 15 18.09 16.36 13.79
CA SER A 15 16.66 16.19 13.48
C SER A 15 16.05 14.96 14.18
N PRO A 16 15.93 15.01 15.53
CA PRO A 16 15.40 13.89 16.31
C PRO A 16 13.99 13.51 15.87
N GLY A 17 13.76 12.22 15.62
CA GLY A 17 12.45 11.71 15.22
C GLY A 17 12.14 11.83 13.72
N TYR A 18 13.06 12.33 12.89
CA TYR A 18 12.83 12.44 11.44
C TYR A 18 12.42 11.11 10.80
N PHE A 19 13.05 10.00 11.22
CA PHE A 19 12.75 8.65 10.72
C PHE A 19 11.78 7.86 11.62
N ALA A 20 11.33 8.45 12.73
CA ALA A 20 10.46 7.74 13.68
C ALA A 20 9.12 7.41 13.01
N GLY A 21 8.87 6.12 12.81
CA GLY A 21 7.62 5.63 12.22
C GLY A 21 7.48 5.85 10.71
N ARG A 22 8.48 6.43 10.02
CA ARG A 22 8.43 6.69 8.57
C ARG A 22 9.07 5.53 7.79
N PRO A 23 8.42 5.00 6.74
CA PRO A 23 9.03 4.02 5.85
C PRO A 23 10.13 4.70 5.03
N VAL A 24 11.30 4.07 4.97
CA VAL A 24 12.42 4.55 4.16
C VAL A 24 12.63 3.59 3.00
N VAL A 25 12.65 4.11 1.78
CA VAL A 25 13.13 3.36 0.61
C VAL A 25 14.64 3.59 0.51
N LEU A 26 15.39 2.50 0.38
CA LEU A 26 16.84 2.53 0.25
C LEU A 26 17.23 2.33 -1.22
N ASP A 27 17.59 3.40 -1.91
CA ASP A 27 18.11 3.33 -3.28
C ASP A 27 19.59 2.90 -3.28
N LEU A 28 19.86 1.77 -3.94
CA LEU A 28 21.17 1.16 -4.09
C LEU A 28 21.63 1.08 -5.55
N ASN A 29 20.90 1.70 -6.49
CA ASN A 29 21.21 1.68 -7.93
C ASN A 29 22.58 2.26 -8.28
N THR A 30 23.04 3.22 -7.47
CA THR A 30 24.37 3.83 -7.66
C THR A 30 25.50 2.97 -7.11
N LEU A 31 25.31 2.38 -5.92
CA LEU A 31 26.37 1.65 -5.22
C LEU A 31 26.51 0.20 -5.70
N LYS A 32 25.40 -0.42 -6.12
CA LYS A 32 25.29 -1.84 -6.55
C LYS A 32 26.06 -2.82 -5.65
N PRO A 33 25.86 -2.78 -4.32
CA PRO A 33 26.53 -3.67 -3.38
C PRO A 33 26.09 -5.13 -3.55
N ASP A 34 26.89 -6.07 -3.06
CA ASP A 34 26.49 -7.47 -2.97
C ASP A 34 25.46 -7.71 -1.84
N VAL A 35 24.83 -8.89 -1.83
CA VAL A 35 23.77 -9.22 -0.87
C VAL A 35 24.25 -9.12 0.58
N ALA A 36 25.48 -9.56 0.87
CA ALA A 36 26.04 -9.50 2.22
C ALA A 36 26.22 -8.05 2.71
N ALA A 37 26.66 -7.15 1.83
CA ALA A 37 26.77 -5.72 2.13
C ALA A 37 25.39 -5.06 2.29
N ILE A 38 24.38 -5.50 1.54
CA ILE A 38 22.98 -5.04 1.72
C ILE A 38 22.46 -5.44 3.10
N GLU A 39 22.63 -6.71 3.51
CA GLU A 39 22.27 -7.19 4.85
C GLU A 39 22.93 -6.39 5.96
N SER A 40 24.24 -6.18 5.84
CA SER A 40 25.00 -5.38 6.80
C SER A 40 24.45 -3.95 6.89
N LEU A 41 24.20 -3.30 5.75
CA LEU A 41 23.67 -1.93 5.70
C LEU A 41 22.27 -1.83 6.32
N VAL A 42 21.34 -2.73 5.97
CA VAL A 42 19.99 -2.76 6.55
C VAL A 42 20.08 -2.95 8.06
N GLY A 43 20.94 -3.84 8.54
CA GLY A 43 21.17 -4.03 9.97
C GLY A 43 21.68 -2.76 10.65
N VAL A 44 22.69 -2.10 10.07
CA VAL A 44 23.30 -0.86 10.58
C VAL A 44 22.28 0.30 10.65
N LEU A 45 21.38 0.41 9.68
CA LEU A 45 20.29 1.40 9.66
C LEU A 45 19.18 1.05 10.68
N GLY A 46 18.86 -0.23 10.83
CA GLY A 46 17.90 -0.71 11.83
C GLY A 46 18.31 -0.39 13.27
N HIS A 47 19.60 -0.55 13.61
CA HIS A 47 20.13 -0.16 14.93
C HIS A 47 20.00 1.34 15.21
N ARG A 48 19.84 2.18 14.18
CA ARG A 48 19.62 3.62 14.28
C ARG A 48 18.13 4.00 14.31
N GLY A 49 17.24 3.01 14.39
CA GLY A 49 15.79 3.22 14.37
C GLY A 49 15.24 3.56 12.99
N ILE A 50 16.04 3.41 11.93
CA ILE A 50 15.61 3.65 10.55
C ILE A 50 15.09 2.33 9.99
N ARG A 51 13.79 2.27 9.73
CA ARG A 51 13.15 1.08 9.16
C ARG A 51 13.15 1.16 7.64
N ILE A 52 13.96 0.33 7.02
CA ILE A 52 13.99 0.18 5.56
C ILE A 52 12.78 -0.64 5.15
N TYR A 53 11.92 -0.03 4.35
CA TYR A 53 10.64 -0.58 3.94
C TYR A 53 10.75 -1.32 2.61
N ALA A 54 11.59 -0.80 1.71
CA ALA A 54 11.91 -1.44 0.45
C ALA A 54 13.28 -0.97 -0.03
N ILE A 55 13.88 -1.74 -0.93
CA ILE A 55 15.19 -1.45 -1.52
C ILE A 55 14.98 -1.20 -3.01
N GLU A 56 15.51 -0.12 -3.56
CA GLU A 56 15.55 0.07 -5.01
C GLU A 56 16.87 -0.45 -5.54
N LEU A 57 16.83 -1.44 -6.43
CA LEU A 57 18.01 -2.03 -7.03
C LEU A 57 17.72 -2.53 -8.46
N ASP A 58 18.51 -2.07 -9.41
CA ASP A 58 18.46 -2.46 -10.82
C ASP A 58 18.91 -3.91 -10.97
N GLY A 59 18.01 -4.76 -11.45
CA GLY A 59 18.28 -6.16 -11.77
C GLY A 59 17.35 -7.13 -11.04
N HIS A 60 17.26 -8.35 -11.55
CA HIS A 60 16.41 -9.42 -10.99
C HIS A 60 17.05 -10.13 -9.78
N THR A 61 17.78 -9.39 -8.93
CA THR A 61 18.41 -9.97 -7.75
C THR A 61 17.34 -10.13 -6.67
N ALA A 62 16.77 -11.33 -6.56
CA ALA A 62 15.93 -11.68 -5.43
C ALA A 62 16.77 -11.62 -4.14
N LEU A 63 16.36 -10.77 -3.19
CA LEU A 63 16.93 -10.74 -1.86
C LEU A 63 16.31 -11.85 -0.99
N GLU A 64 17.04 -12.29 0.02
CA GLU A 64 16.57 -13.27 0.99
C GLU A 64 15.32 -12.77 1.74
N PRO A 65 14.42 -13.65 2.22
CA PRO A 65 13.15 -13.25 2.85
C PRO A 65 13.25 -12.41 4.13
N ASN A 66 14.44 -12.32 4.72
CA ASN A 66 14.76 -11.51 5.90
C ASN A 66 15.03 -10.03 5.55
N LEU A 67 15.20 -9.70 4.27
CA LEU A 67 15.47 -8.36 3.79
C LEU A 67 14.20 -7.66 3.28
N PRO A 68 14.17 -6.32 3.32
CA PRO A 68 13.10 -5.54 2.69
C PRO A 68 12.98 -5.88 1.19
N PRO A 69 11.76 -5.90 0.62
CA PRO A 69 11.53 -6.25 -0.78
C PRO A 69 12.19 -5.26 -1.74
N VAL A 70 12.55 -5.73 -2.94
CA VAL A 70 13.09 -4.87 -3.99
C VAL A 70 11.96 -4.18 -4.75
N LEU A 71 12.00 -2.84 -4.86
CA LEU A 71 11.15 -2.08 -5.76
C LEU A 71 11.75 -2.08 -7.16
N VAL A 72 10.94 -2.46 -8.14
CA VAL A 72 11.31 -2.41 -9.55
C VAL A 72 10.51 -1.27 -10.19
N GLY A 73 11.19 -0.15 -10.50
CA GLY A 73 10.64 0.93 -11.34
C GLY A 73 9.94 2.09 -10.61
N ALA A 74 10.38 2.49 -9.42
CA ALA A 74 9.87 3.69 -8.75
C ALA A 74 10.21 4.97 -9.56
N LYS A 75 9.28 5.95 -9.63
CA LYS A 75 9.51 7.27 -10.25
C LYS A 75 8.94 8.38 -9.36
N GLU A 76 9.73 9.41 -9.10
CA GLU A 76 9.29 10.61 -8.36
C GLU A 76 8.36 11.50 -9.20
N ALA A 77 7.31 12.03 -8.56
CA ALA A 77 6.38 12.97 -9.16
C ALA A 77 6.77 14.42 -8.84
N THR A 78 7.30 15.14 -9.82
CA THR A 78 7.55 16.58 -9.69
C THR A 78 6.27 17.41 -9.90
N THR A 79 6.26 18.58 -9.27
CA THR A 79 5.20 19.59 -9.06
C THR A 79 4.29 20.02 -10.23
N ASP A 80 4.50 19.55 -11.45
CA ASP A 80 3.66 19.93 -12.61
C ASP A 80 2.28 19.26 -12.64
N GLY A 81 2.03 18.25 -11.80
CA GLY A 81 0.73 17.58 -11.69
C GLY A 81 -0.33 18.33 -10.85
N LEU A 82 0.03 19.44 -10.21
CA LEU A 82 -0.79 20.11 -9.19
C LEU A 82 -1.75 21.20 -9.73
N LEU A 83 -1.65 21.61 -11.01
CA LEU A 83 -2.49 22.69 -11.53
C LEU A 83 -3.58 22.19 -12.51
N PRO A 84 -4.87 22.51 -12.27
CA PRO A 84 -5.94 22.23 -13.23
C PRO A 84 -5.77 23.08 -14.49
N ARG A 85 -5.73 22.47 -15.67
CA ARG A 85 -6.05 23.17 -16.91
C ARG A 85 -7.57 23.23 -17.04
N GLU A 86 -8.10 24.45 -17.10
CA GLU A 86 -9.51 24.73 -17.29
C GLU A 86 -10.08 24.11 -18.58
N ALA A 87 -11.40 23.91 -18.52
CA ALA A 87 -12.24 23.12 -19.40
C ALA A 87 -11.97 23.21 -20.91
N ARG A 88 -12.05 22.04 -21.56
CA ARG A 88 -12.65 21.94 -22.88
C ARG A 88 -13.64 20.77 -22.89
N ALA A 89 -14.87 21.12 -23.26
CA ALA A 89 -16.03 20.26 -23.41
C ALA A 89 -15.91 19.30 -24.60
N GLU A 90 -16.98 18.50 -24.76
CA GLU A 90 -17.27 17.43 -25.74
C GLU A 90 -16.97 16.04 -25.15
N GLY A 91 -17.89 15.08 -25.02
CA GLY A 91 -19.24 14.90 -25.53
C GLY A 91 -19.45 13.37 -25.72
N PHE A 92 -20.70 12.90 -25.73
CA PHE A 92 -21.17 11.52 -26.05
C PHE A 92 -21.46 10.55 -24.89
N ASP A 93 -22.68 10.70 -24.36
CA ASP A 93 -23.83 9.78 -24.44
C ASP A 93 -23.77 8.30 -23.98
N LYS A 94 -24.51 8.09 -22.88
CA LYS A 94 -25.52 7.05 -22.56
C LYS A 94 -25.54 5.72 -23.34
N ALA A 95 -25.56 4.62 -22.56
CA ALA A 95 -26.57 3.57 -22.72
C ALA A 95 -26.85 2.85 -21.38
N GLU A 96 -28.15 2.70 -21.07
CA GLU A 96 -28.74 2.05 -19.91
C GLU A 96 -28.88 0.51 -20.07
N GLY A 97 -29.10 -0.19 -18.95
CA GLY A 97 -29.89 -1.43 -18.88
C GLY A 97 -29.17 -2.57 -18.16
N ARG A 98 -29.44 -2.87 -16.87
CA ARG A 98 -30.61 -3.47 -16.21
C ARG A 98 -30.28 -4.90 -15.74
N ALA A 99 -30.45 -5.13 -14.44
CA ALA A 99 -30.33 -6.42 -13.75
C ALA A 99 -31.40 -7.44 -14.19
N PRO A 100 -31.27 -8.72 -13.81
CA PRO A 100 -32.06 -9.15 -12.65
C PRO A 100 -31.38 -10.18 -11.71
N GLU A 101 -31.91 -10.20 -10.49
CA GLU A 101 -31.74 -11.21 -9.44
C GLU A 101 -32.45 -12.54 -9.77
N ALA A 102 -31.98 -13.64 -9.15
CA ALA A 102 -32.78 -14.57 -8.31
C ALA A 102 -32.09 -15.95 -8.19
N GLY A 103 -31.83 -16.41 -6.97
CA GLY A 103 -31.84 -17.85 -6.63
C GLY A 103 -33.26 -18.26 -6.17
N PRO A 104 -33.45 -19.34 -5.39
CA PRO A 104 -32.59 -20.51 -5.09
C PRO A 104 -33.38 -21.86 -5.14
N ASP A 105 -32.75 -23.04 -5.10
CA ASP A 105 -33.27 -24.20 -4.33
C ASP A 105 -32.34 -25.46 -4.25
N LYS A 106 -32.23 -25.95 -3.00
CA LYS A 106 -32.29 -27.34 -2.48
C LYS A 106 -31.33 -28.49 -2.85
N ASP A 107 -30.76 -29.00 -1.75
CA ASP A 107 -30.78 -30.38 -1.21
C ASP A 107 -29.94 -31.54 -1.81
N LYS A 108 -28.92 -31.88 -1.00
CA LYS A 108 -28.63 -33.18 -0.35
C LYS A 108 -28.02 -34.37 -1.11
N VAL A 109 -26.80 -34.67 -0.63
CA VAL A 109 -26.26 -35.96 -0.11
C VAL A 109 -25.88 -37.06 -1.11
N GLY A 110 -24.58 -37.33 -1.13
CA GLY A 110 -23.98 -38.63 -1.48
C GLY A 110 -22.60 -38.76 -0.85
N LYS A 111 -22.50 -39.56 0.22
CA LYS A 111 -21.27 -39.92 0.93
C LYS A 111 -20.76 -41.24 0.35
N VAL A 112 -19.47 -41.33 -0.03
CA VAL A 112 -18.70 -42.58 0.03
C VAL A 112 -17.21 -42.26 0.19
N ASP A 113 -16.62 -43.01 1.11
CA ASP A 113 -15.33 -42.83 1.75
C ASP A 113 -14.12 -43.31 0.90
N ALA A 114 -12.95 -42.95 1.45
CA ALA A 114 -11.67 -43.67 1.41
C ALA A 114 -10.62 -43.24 0.37
N SER A 115 -9.81 -42.27 0.82
CA SER A 115 -8.35 -42.33 0.94
C SER A 115 -7.52 -42.64 -0.31
N LYS A 116 -6.82 -41.62 -0.80
CA LYS A 116 -5.42 -41.77 -1.20
C LYS A 116 -4.66 -40.47 -0.97
N ALA A 117 -3.63 -40.54 -0.14
CA ALA A 117 -2.62 -39.51 0.00
C ALA A 117 -1.99 -39.24 -1.38
N GLY A 118 -2.24 -38.04 -1.88
CA GLY A 118 -1.56 -37.45 -3.03
C GLY A 118 -0.88 -36.18 -2.54
N VAL A 119 0.43 -36.12 -2.78
CA VAL A 119 1.27 -34.94 -2.57
C VAL A 119 0.63 -33.78 -3.33
N SER A 120 0.03 -32.83 -2.62
CA SER A 120 -0.47 -31.60 -3.25
C SER A 120 0.75 -30.76 -3.61
N GLU A 121 0.98 -30.63 -4.91
CA GLU A 121 1.70 -29.50 -5.52
C GLU A 121 1.28 -28.18 -4.84
N PRO A 122 2.18 -27.19 -4.73
CA PRO A 122 1.90 -25.94 -4.04
C PRO A 122 0.63 -25.34 -4.65
N GLN A 123 -0.45 -25.39 -3.88
CA GLN A 123 -1.69 -24.70 -4.23
C GLN A 123 -1.29 -23.23 -4.32
N VAL A 124 -1.38 -22.66 -5.52
CA VAL A 124 -1.37 -21.22 -5.72
C VAL A 124 -2.50 -20.71 -4.84
N GLU A 125 -2.14 -20.18 -3.66
CA GLU A 125 -3.12 -19.69 -2.70
C GLU A 125 -3.97 -18.67 -3.44
N ALA A 126 -5.27 -18.95 -3.53
CA ALA A 126 -6.22 -18.07 -4.18
C ALA A 126 -6.02 -16.66 -3.60
N SER A 127 -5.68 -15.71 -4.46
CA SER A 127 -5.46 -14.30 -4.09
C SER A 127 -6.75 -13.73 -3.51
N GLY A 128 -6.93 -13.93 -2.20
CA GLY A 128 -8.19 -13.71 -1.52
C GLY A 128 -8.23 -12.35 -0.83
N THR A 129 -9.41 -11.79 -0.66
CA THR A 129 -9.60 -10.57 0.14
C THR A 129 -9.36 -10.86 1.63
N LEU A 130 -8.50 -10.08 2.28
CA LEU A 130 -8.31 -10.12 3.74
C LEU A 130 -9.38 -9.28 4.42
N MET A 131 -10.23 -9.90 5.24
CA MET A 131 -11.27 -9.20 5.99
C MET A 131 -10.93 -9.08 7.48
N ILE A 132 -10.78 -7.85 7.95
CA ILE A 132 -10.51 -7.49 9.34
C ILE A 132 -11.80 -6.96 9.98
N LYS A 133 -12.34 -7.70 10.94
CA LYS A 133 -13.61 -7.36 11.62
C LYS A 133 -13.45 -6.46 12.86
N ALA A 134 -12.23 -6.04 13.16
CA ALA A 134 -11.88 -5.26 14.35
C ALA A 134 -11.15 -3.95 13.99
N PRO A 135 -11.16 -2.93 14.87
CA PRO A 135 -10.33 -1.74 14.68
C PRO A 135 -8.84 -2.06 14.68
N ILE A 136 -8.08 -1.36 13.83
CA ILE A 136 -6.61 -1.43 13.80
C ILE A 136 -6.07 -0.32 14.72
N ARG A 137 -5.25 -0.70 15.69
CA ARG A 137 -4.71 0.17 16.74
C ARG A 137 -3.37 0.76 16.34
N SER A 138 -2.98 1.85 17.01
CA SER A 138 -1.72 2.53 16.76
C SER A 138 -0.54 1.57 16.84
N GLY A 139 0.42 1.70 15.92
CA GLY A 139 1.60 0.84 15.83
C GLY A 139 1.36 -0.51 15.15
N GLN A 140 0.11 -0.90 14.85
CA GLN A 140 -0.18 -2.13 14.10
C GLN A 140 0.01 -1.91 12.60
N ALA A 141 0.65 -2.88 11.94
CA ALA A 141 0.79 -2.95 10.50
C ALA A 141 0.05 -4.17 9.95
N ILE A 142 -0.76 -3.97 8.92
CA ILE A 142 -1.43 -5.00 8.15
C ILE A 142 -0.76 -5.04 6.79
N VAL A 143 -0.20 -6.19 6.42
CA VAL A 143 0.40 -6.42 5.11
C VAL A 143 -0.32 -7.59 4.47
N HIS A 144 -0.90 -7.34 3.29
CA HIS A 144 -1.60 -8.34 2.52
C HIS A 144 -1.05 -8.39 1.09
N PRO A 145 -0.08 -9.29 0.81
CA PRO A 145 0.60 -9.35 -0.49
C PRO A 145 -0.27 -9.97 -1.59
N HIS A 146 -1.49 -10.42 -1.28
CA HIS A 146 -2.31 -11.22 -2.17
C HIS A 146 -3.76 -10.71 -2.25
N GLY A 147 -3.96 -9.50 -2.76
CA GLY A 147 -5.28 -8.94 -3.08
C GLY A 147 -5.73 -7.81 -2.15
N ASP A 148 -7.05 -7.68 -1.99
CA ASP A 148 -7.68 -6.55 -1.31
C ASP A 148 -7.69 -6.69 0.22
N VAL A 149 -7.73 -5.57 0.94
CA VAL A 149 -7.94 -5.53 2.40
C VAL A 149 -9.24 -4.81 2.71
N ILE A 150 -10.11 -5.43 3.50
CA ILE A 150 -11.35 -4.85 4.00
C ILE A 150 -11.28 -4.74 5.52
N VAL A 151 -11.56 -3.56 6.07
CA VAL A 151 -11.60 -3.28 7.50
C VAL A 151 -13.00 -2.83 7.91
N LEU A 152 -13.69 -3.63 8.74
CA LEU A 152 -14.97 -3.28 9.36
C LEU A 152 -14.76 -2.49 10.67
N GLY A 153 -13.92 -1.46 10.63
CA GLY A 153 -13.55 -0.70 11.81
C GLY A 153 -12.71 0.53 11.49
N SER A 154 -12.37 1.27 12.52
CA SER A 154 -11.46 2.41 12.39
C SER A 154 -10.00 1.95 12.36
N VAL A 155 -9.18 2.74 11.70
CA VAL A 155 -7.73 2.59 11.61
C VAL A 155 -7.14 3.76 12.38
N ALA A 156 -6.41 3.49 13.46
CA ALA A 156 -5.86 4.50 14.33
C ALA A 156 -4.66 5.23 13.70
N SER A 157 -4.32 6.39 14.25
CA SER A 157 -3.08 7.10 13.88
C SER A 157 -1.87 6.25 14.26
N GLY A 158 -0.84 6.25 13.43
CA GLY A 158 0.31 5.37 13.54
C GLY A 158 0.05 3.91 13.13
N SER A 159 -1.16 3.55 12.68
CA SER A 159 -1.43 2.26 12.05
C SER A 159 -1.07 2.28 10.56
N GLU A 160 -0.86 1.11 9.98
CA GLU A 160 -0.49 0.98 8.57
C GLU A 160 -1.23 -0.18 7.90
N ILE A 161 -1.73 0.03 6.69
CA ILE A 161 -2.32 -0.99 5.85
C ILE A 161 -1.62 -0.97 4.49
N ILE A 162 -1.10 -2.11 4.07
CA ILE A 162 -0.44 -2.31 2.79
C ILE A 162 -1.14 -3.48 2.10
N ALA A 163 -1.64 -3.24 0.89
CA ALA A 163 -2.34 -4.24 0.11
C ALA A 163 -1.80 -4.29 -1.32
N ALA A 164 -1.66 -5.48 -1.88
CA ALA A 164 -1.40 -5.64 -3.31
C ALA A 164 -2.62 -5.23 -4.17
N GLY A 165 -3.82 -5.31 -3.61
CA GLY A 165 -5.07 -4.85 -4.20
C GLY A 165 -5.56 -3.54 -3.59
N SER A 166 -6.89 -3.36 -3.57
CA SER A 166 -7.59 -2.22 -3.01
C SER A 166 -7.72 -2.31 -1.49
N ILE A 167 -7.91 -1.16 -0.84
CA ILE A 167 -8.15 -1.06 0.60
C ILE A 167 -9.54 -0.45 0.83
N HIS A 168 -10.35 -1.10 1.66
CA HIS A 168 -11.67 -0.61 2.04
C HIS A 168 -11.74 -0.46 3.56
N VAL A 169 -11.88 0.77 4.04
CA VAL A 169 -12.04 1.07 5.46
C VAL A 169 -13.46 1.53 5.72
N TYR A 170 -14.29 0.63 6.22
CA TYR A 170 -15.63 0.94 6.67
C TYR A 170 -15.61 1.58 8.07
N GLY A 171 -14.82 2.64 8.24
CA GLY A 171 -14.65 3.39 9.50
C GLY A 171 -13.89 4.69 9.26
N THR A 172 -13.31 5.25 10.33
CA THR A 172 -12.36 6.37 10.19
C THR A 172 -10.98 5.82 9.86
N LEU A 173 -10.37 6.30 8.77
CA LEU A 173 -8.99 5.99 8.43
C LEU A 173 -8.09 7.12 8.93
N ARG A 174 -7.34 6.91 10.03
CA ARG A 174 -6.38 7.90 10.57
C ARG A 174 -4.92 7.57 10.26
N GLY A 175 -4.61 6.28 10.11
CA GLY A 175 -3.26 5.82 9.81
C GLY A 175 -2.87 5.99 8.34
N ARG A 176 -1.93 5.17 7.89
CA ARG A 176 -1.46 5.12 6.51
C ARG A 176 -2.08 3.97 5.74
N ALA A 177 -2.45 4.21 4.49
CA ALA A 177 -2.98 3.18 3.60
C ALA A 177 -2.25 3.22 2.25
N SER A 178 -1.64 2.09 1.87
CA SER A 178 -0.95 1.90 0.59
C SER A 178 -1.58 0.75 -0.17
N ALA A 179 -2.34 1.07 -1.20
CA ALA A 179 -2.99 0.12 -2.09
C ALA A 179 -2.17 -0.08 -3.36
N GLY A 180 -2.34 -1.23 -4.00
CA GLY A 180 -1.60 -1.56 -5.21
C GLY A 180 -0.10 -1.63 -5.02
N ALA A 181 0.38 -1.97 -3.81
CA ALA A 181 1.79 -1.94 -3.43
C ALA A 181 2.71 -2.84 -4.28
N LEU A 182 2.14 -3.72 -5.11
CA LEU A 182 2.85 -4.61 -6.04
C LEU A 182 2.57 -4.25 -7.52
N GLY A 183 2.43 -2.98 -7.87
CA GLY A 183 2.29 -2.55 -9.28
C GLY A 183 0.85 -2.39 -9.78
N ASN A 184 -0.15 -2.46 -8.89
CA ASN A 184 -1.55 -2.43 -9.31
C ASN A 184 -2.09 -0.99 -9.37
N LYS A 185 -1.90 -0.36 -10.53
CA LYS A 185 -2.41 0.99 -10.85
C LYS A 185 -3.92 1.14 -10.75
N SER A 186 -4.66 0.04 -10.89
CA SER A 186 -6.13 0.05 -10.81
C SER A 186 -6.66 -0.03 -9.38
N ALA A 187 -5.77 -0.26 -8.39
CA ALA A 187 -6.15 -0.33 -7.00
C ALA A 187 -6.72 1.00 -6.50
N ARG A 188 -7.56 0.90 -5.47
CA ARG A 188 -8.27 2.05 -4.91
C ARG A 188 -8.24 1.98 -3.39
N ILE A 189 -8.32 3.14 -2.74
CA ILE A 189 -8.56 3.22 -1.30
C ILE A 189 -9.92 3.86 -1.07
N PHE A 190 -10.78 3.20 -0.31
CA PHE A 190 -12.08 3.72 0.10
C PHE A 190 -12.11 3.88 1.61
N CYS A 191 -12.67 4.98 2.10
CA CYS A 191 -13.00 5.07 3.51
C CYS A 191 -14.26 5.90 3.78
N ARG A 192 -14.95 5.60 4.90
CA ARG A 192 -16.13 6.36 5.33
C ARG A 192 -15.81 7.73 5.91
N LYS A 193 -14.64 7.87 6.54
CA LYS A 193 -14.15 9.15 7.03
C LYS A 193 -12.64 9.23 6.88
N ASN A 194 -12.18 10.13 6.01
CA ASN A 194 -10.77 10.34 5.76
C ASN A 194 -10.14 11.24 6.82
N GLU A 195 -9.25 10.69 7.63
CA GLU A 195 -8.39 11.41 8.55
C GLU A 195 -6.94 10.94 8.37
N ALA A 196 -6.62 10.40 7.19
CA ALA A 196 -5.41 9.62 6.98
C ALA A 196 -4.15 10.49 7.15
N GLU A 197 -3.10 9.89 7.68
CA GLU A 197 -1.74 10.45 7.64
C GLU A 197 -1.20 10.45 6.21
N LEU A 198 -1.53 9.39 5.46
CA LEU A 198 -1.09 9.19 4.07
C LEU A 198 -2.03 8.22 3.34
N LEU A 199 -2.34 8.54 2.09
CA LEU A 199 -2.98 7.62 1.14
C LEU A 199 -2.04 7.41 -0.04
N ALA A 200 -1.83 6.16 -0.45
CA ALA A 200 -1.01 5.83 -1.61
C ALA A 200 -1.65 4.77 -2.52
N VAL A 201 -1.47 4.92 -3.83
CA VAL A 201 -1.85 3.94 -4.84
C VAL A 201 -0.68 3.77 -5.80
N ASP A 202 -0.16 2.54 -5.90
CA ASP A 202 0.97 2.20 -6.80
C ASP A 202 2.17 3.16 -6.63
N GLY A 203 2.53 3.46 -5.37
CA GLY A 203 3.67 4.32 -5.04
C GLY A 203 3.41 5.83 -5.10
N TRP A 204 2.35 6.27 -5.77
CA TRP A 204 1.90 7.67 -5.70
C TRP A 204 1.20 7.92 -4.39
N TYR A 205 1.53 9.01 -3.68
CA TYR A 205 0.98 9.28 -2.37
C TYR A 205 0.54 10.73 -2.20
N VAL A 206 -0.33 10.94 -1.22
CA VAL A 206 -0.75 12.25 -0.73
C VAL A 206 -0.70 12.25 0.79
N THR A 207 -0.24 13.35 1.39
CA THR A 207 -0.12 13.47 2.85
C THR A 207 -1.33 14.15 3.48
N ALA A 208 -1.39 14.01 4.80
CA ALA A 208 -2.25 14.76 5.71
C ALA A 208 -2.44 16.24 5.35
N GLU A 209 -1.34 16.95 5.08
CA GLU A 209 -1.32 18.40 4.81
C GLU A 209 -2.00 18.74 3.48
N GLU A 210 -1.77 17.93 2.45
CA GLU A 210 -2.31 18.12 1.11
C GLU A 210 -3.82 17.82 1.04
N MET A 211 -4.31 16.95 1.93
CA MET A 211 -5.73 16.61 2.04
C MET A 211 -6.53 17.63 2.88
N GLU A 212 -5.86 18.52 3.61
CA GLU A 212 -6.49 19.48 4.52
C GLU A 212 -7.38 20.47 3.78
N GLY A 213 -8.61 20.70 4.28
CA GLY A 213 -9.62 21.52 3.60
C GLY A 213 -10.20 20.94 2.30
N VAL A 214 -9.59 19.90 1.71
CA VAL A 214 -10.04 19.28 0.47
C VAL A 214 -10.92 18.07 0.75
N SER A 215 -10.34 17.03 1.37
CA SER A 215 -10.96 15.70 1.48
C SER A 215 -11.01 15.15 2.92
N ARG A 216 -10.29 15.77 3.87
CA ARG A 216 -10.37 15.47 5.31
C ARG A 216 -11.79 15.51 5.84
N GLY A 217 -12.10 14.60 6.76
CA GLY A 217 -13.39 14.45 7.42
C GLY A 217 -14.50 13.86 6.56
N LYS A 218 -14.29 13.65 5.25
CA LYS A 218 -15.31 13.19 4.30
C LYS A 218 -15.14 11.71 3.95
N PRO A 219 -16.20 11.03 3.46
CA PRO A 219 -16.05 9.76 2.75
C PRO A 219 -15.27 10.00 1.45
N VAL A 220 -14.28 9.16 1.14
CA VAL A 220 -13.44 9.35 -0.05
C VAL A 220 -13.11 8.05 -0.76
N GLN A 221 -12.73 8.21 -2.02
CA GLN A 221 -12.05 7.23 -2.85
C GLN A 221 -10.75 7.85 -3.37
N ALA A 222 -9.62 7.18 -3.14
CA ALA A 222 -8.32 7.51 -3.73
C ALA A 222 -7.97 6.53 -4.85
N PHE A 223 -7.46 7.02 -5.97
CA PHE A 223 -7.15 6.24 -7.17
C PHE A 223 -6.21 6.98 -8.12
N LEU A 224 -5.55 6.25 -9.02
CA LEU A 224 -4.77 6.87 -10.09
C LEU A 224 -5.66 7.28 -11.27
N ASP A 225 -5.44 8.50 -11.76
CA ASP A 225 -5.92 8.96 -13.06
C ASP A 225 -4.72 9.39 -13.90
N GLY A 226 -4.33 8.54 -14.85
CA GLY A 226 -3.04 8.65 -15.54
C GLY A 226 -1.88 8.49 -14.55
N ASP A 227 -0.99 9.46 -14.53
CA ASP A 227 0.16 9.53 -13.62
C ASP A 227 -0.10 10.53 -12.49
N ALA A 228 -1.30 10.55 -11.91
CA ALA A 228 -1.63 11.39 -10.78
C ALA A 228 -2.58 10.69 -9.80
N LEU A 229 -2.28 10.77 -8.51
CA LEU A 229 -3.18 10.31 -7.46
C LEU A 229 -4.31 11.33 -7.27
N ARG A 230 -5.55 10.87 -7.41
CA ARG A 230 -6.76 11.66 -7.14
C ARG A 230 -7.48 11.14 -5.92
N VAL A 231 -7.98 12.08 -5.11
CA VAL A 231 -8.85 11.80 -3.96
C VAL A 231 -10.19 12.50 -4.18
N SER A 232 -11.23 11.73 -4.51
CA SER A 232 -12.59 12.23 -4.71
C SER A 232 -13.47 11.91 -3.52
N THR A 233 -14.32 12.85 -3.12
CA THR A 233 -15.33 12.61 -2.09
C THR A 233 -16.44 11.71 -2.63
N LEU A 234 -16.93 10.80 -1.80
CA LEU A 234 -18.09 9.96 -2.10
C LEU A 234 -19.34 10.62 -1.52
N SER A 235 -20.40 10.73 -2.33
CA SER A 235 -21.70 11.28 -1.98
C SER A 235 -22.59 10.29 -1.24
#